data_AF-A0A350AHB5-F1
#
_entry.id   AF-A0A350AHB5-F1
#
_cell.length_a   1.000
_cell.length_b   1.000
_cell.length_c   1.000
_cell.angle_alpha   90.00
_cell.angle_beta   90.00
_cell.angle_gamma   90.00
#
_symmetry.space_group_name_H-M   'P 1'
#
loop_
_entity.id
_entity.type
_entity.pdbx_description
1 polymer ?
#
loop_
_entity_poly.entity_id
_entity_poly.type
_entity_poly.pdbx_seq_one_letter_code
_entity_poly.pdbx_strand_id
1 'polypeptide(L)'
;MLEGRGFDVKAEIGGADVLAINDGAMLIVELKTKFSLTLLQQAVERQRVTELVYVAVPAPKGRTGSKAFKANVNLCRRLGIGVLSVTPRGQVVVEADPGPYTPRPTPKKRALLLREFSRRRGDPNLGGTRGSIETAYRQDARDCARYLHEQGAARGRDVAKATGVVNATRIMADNYFGWFQRVSTGIYDLSDVGRTALVGL
;
A
#
# COMPACT_ATOMS: atom_id res chain seq x y z
N MET A 1 -10.79 32.78 0.44
CA MET A 1 -11.64 31.60 0.79
C MET A 1 -12.25 31.76 2.17
N LEU A 2 -11.46 31.92 3.23
CA LEU A 2 -11.95 31.99 4.62
C LEU A 2 -12.74 33.27 4.93
N GLU A 3 -12.22 34.45 4.57
CA GLU A 3 -12.95 35.73 4.72
C GLU A 3 -14.28 35.73 3.97
N GLY A 4 -14.29 35.18 2.74
CA GLY A 4 -15.51 34.97 1.95
C GLY A 4 -16.49 33.96 2.55
N ARG A 5 -16.12 33.27 3.63
CA ARG A 5 -16.99 32.40 4.44
C ARG A 5 -17.30 33.02 5.82
N GLY A 6 -17.01 34.30 6.02
CA GLY A 6 -17.34 35.05 7.24
C GLY A 6 -16.34 34.91 8.39
N PHE A 7 -15.12 34.42 8.13
CA PHE A 7 -14.05 34.41 9.13
C PHE A 7 -13.30 35.75 9.17
N ASP A 8 -12.99 36.24 10.36
CA ASP A 8 -11.90 37.20 10.57
C ASP A 8 -10.58 36.43 10.54
N VAL A 9 -9.64 36.84 9.69
CA VAL A 9 -8.42 36.09 9.38
C VAL A 9 -7.20 36.92 9.70
N LYS A 10 -6.27 36.34 10.47
CA LYS A 10 -4.99 36.97 10.81
C LYS A 10 -3.85 35.99 10.57
N ALA A 11 -2.71 36.52 10.16
CA ALA A 11 -1.49 35.75 9.96
C ALA A 11 -0.57 35.82 11.19
N GLU A 12 0.27 34.80 11.36
CA GLU A 12 1.38 34.76 12.33
C GLU A 12 0.94 34.92 13.81
N ILE A 13 -0.14 34.26 14.21
CA ILE A 13 -0.68 34.32 15.58
C ILE A 13 -0.24 33.08 16.37
N GLY A 14 0.47 33.27 17.48
CA GLY A 14 0.91 32.15 18.33
C GLY A 14 1.78 31.13 17.58
N GLY A 15 2.52 31.60 16.58
CA GLY A 15 3.34 30.80 15.67
C GLY A 15 2.56 29.98 14.64
N ALA A 16 1.25 30.20 14.49
CA ALA A 16 0.45 29.62 13.42
C ALA A 16 0.47 30.58 12.22
N ASP A 17 0.66 30.03 11.02
CA ASP A 17 0.74 30.84 9.81
C ASP A 17 -0.59 31.58 9.55
N VAL A 18 -1.73 30.93 9.78
CA VAL A 18 -3.06 31.53 9.67
C VAL A 18 -3.96 31.09 10.82
N LEU A 19 -4.59 32.06 11.49
CA LEU A 19 -5.67 31.85 12.45
C LEU A 19 -6.94 32.54 11.89
N ALA A 20 -8.05 31.83 11.91
CA ALA A 20 -9.34 32.32 11.47
C ALA A 20 -10.40 32.09 12.54
N ILE A 21 -11.21 33.10 12.86
CA ILE A 21 -12.27 33.02 13.87
C ILE A 21 -13.61 33.47 13.26
N ASN A 22 -14.68 32.71 13.50
CA ASN A 22 -16.07 33.12 13.28
C ASN A 22 -16.98 32.48 14.33
N ASP A 23 -18.14 33.06 14.65
CA ASP A 23 -19.26 32.42 15.40
C ASP A 23 -18.90 31.30 16.42
N GLY A 24 -17.88 31.53 17.26
CA GLY A 24 -17.40 30.57 18.26
C GLY A 24 -16.46 29.46 17.77
N ALA A 25 -16.20 29.34 16.47
CA ALA A 25 -15.21 28.45 15.88
C ALA A 25 -13.83 29.13 15.70
N MET A 26 -12.78 28.37 16.01
CA MET A 26 -11.39 28.74 15.77
C MET A 26 -10.77 27.75 14.79
N LEU A 27 -10.24 28.24 13.68
CA LEU A 27 -9.59 27.46 12.64
C LEU A 27 -8.13 27.86 12.51
N ILE A 28 -7.25 26.87 12.43
CA ILE A 28 -5.80 27.08 12.22
C ILE A 28 -5.37 26.47 10.90
N VAL A 29 -4.57 27.19 10.11
CA VAL A 29 -3.93 26.66 8.90
C VAL A 29 -2.41 26.80 9.00
N GLU A 30 -1.70 25.68 8.84
CA GLU A 30 -0.24 25.64 8.69
C GLU A 30 0.11 25.54 7.20
N LEU A 31 0.95 26.45 6.70
CA LEU A 31 1.32 26.59 5.31
C LEU A 31 2.71 25.99 5.04
N LYS A 32 2.83 25.22 3.95
CA LYS A 32 4.14 24.78 3.47
C LYS A 32 4.20 24.62 1.97
N THR A 33 5.38 24.86 1.40
CA THR A 33 5.63 24.63 -0.04
C THR A 33 5.63 23.15 -0.44
N LYS A 34 5.68 22.24 0.55
CA LYS A 34 5.56 20.78 0.36
C LYS A 34 5.10 20.12 1.65
N PHE A 35 4.50 18.95 1.53
CA PHE A 35 4.32 18.07 2.69
C PHE A 35 5.67 17.70 3.31
N SER A 36 5.75 17.78 4.63
CA SER A 36 6.91 17.36 5.42
C SER A 36 6.44 16.80 6.77
N LEU A 37 7.32 16.05 7.44
CA LEU A 37 7.03 15.57 8.79
C LEU A 37 6.84 16.74 9.77
N THR A 38 7.64 17.80 9.63
CA THR A 38 7.52 19.02 10.44
C THR A 38 6.13 19.66 10.32
N LEU A 39 5.59 19.79 9.11
CA LEU A 39 4.24 20.34 8.90
C LEU A 39 3.18 19.51 9.63
N LEU A 40 3.30 18.17 9.57
CA LEU A 40 2.38 17.28 10.27
C LEU A 40 2.52 17.40 11.79
N GLN A 41 3.74 17.51 12.31
CA GLN A 41 3.99 17.70 13.75
C GLN A 41 3.41 19.03 14.25
N GLN A 42 3.59 20.11 13.49
CA GLN A 42 2.99 21.41 13.80
C GLN A 42 1.47 21.30 13.83
N ALA A 43 0.86 20.73 12.80
CA ALA A 43 -0.60 20.57 12.73
C ALA A 43 -1.15 19.70 13.87
N VAL A 44 -0.47 18.60 14.24
CA VAL A 44 -0.86 17.78 15.40
C VAL A 44 -0.77 18.58 16.70
N GLU A 45 0.27 19.39 16.90
CA GLU A 45 0.38 20.24 18.09
C GLU A 45 -0.78 21.26 18.16
N ARG A 46 -1.20 21.81 17.01
CA ARG A 46 -2.36 22.72 16.95
C ARG A 46 -3.68 22.07 17.34
N GLN A 47 -3.81 20.75 17.22
CA GLN A 47 -5.02 20.04 17.64
C GLN A 47 -5.27 20.11 19.16
N ARG A 48 -4.26 20.50 19.95
CA ARG A 48 -4.43 20.78 21.39
C ARG A 48 -5.21 22.07 21.66
N VAL A 49 -5.36 22.93 20.65
CA VAL A 49 -6.02 24.24 20.73
C VAL A 49 -7.41 24.22 20.09
N THR A 50 -7.55 23.56 18.93
CA THR A 50 -8.83 23.45 18.21
C THR A 50 -8.89 22.15 17.41
N GLU A 51 -10.10 21.65 17.15
CA GLU A 51 -10.32 20.50 16.25
C GLU A 51 -10.26 20.90 14.75
N LEU A 52 -10.42 22.19 14.43
CA LEU A 52 -10.42 22.70 13.06
C LEU A 52 -9.00 23.09 12.60
N VAL A 53 -8.13 22.09 12.45
CA VAL A 53 -6.77 22.28 11.96
C VAL A 53 -6.64 21.82 10.52
N TYR A 54 -6.12 22.69 9.66
CA TYR A 54 -5.78 22.38 8.28
C TYR A 54 -4.28 22.54 8.04
N VAL A 55 -3.76 21.77 7.09
CA VAL A 55 -2.49 22.05 6.42
C VAL A 55 -2.76 22.51 5.00
N ALA A 56 -2.03 23.49 4.51
CA ALA A 56 -2.12 23.93 3.11
C ALA A 56 -0.79 23.77 2.39
N VAL A 57 -0.83 23.14 1.22
CA VAL A 57 0.34 22.93 0.35
C VAL A 57 0.00 23.17 -1.12
N PRO A 58 0.99 23.34 -2.01
CA PRO A 58 0.72 23.40 -3.44
C PRO A 58 0.04 22.14 -3.97
N ALA A 59 -0.87 22.31 -4.93
CA ALA A 59 -1.50 21.21 -5.64
C ALA A 59 -0.45 20.31 -6.35
N PRO A 60 -0.66 18.98 -6.38
CA PRO A 60 0.33 18.05 -6.92
C PRO A 60 0.51 18.24 -8.43
N LYS A 61 1.71 17.91 -8.93
CA LYS A 61 2.03 17.88 -10.35
C LYS A 61 2.41 16.47 -10.79
N GLY A 62 1.90 16.06 -11.96
CA GLY A 62 2.20 14.76 -12.57
C GLY A 62 1.71 13.54 -11.78
N ARG A 63 1.93 12.35 -12.34
CA ARG A 63 1.41 11.08 -11.78
C ARG A 63 2.05 10.72 -10.45
N THR A 64 3.37 10.85 -10.34
CA THR A 64 4.12 10.53 -9.12
C THR A 64 3.75 11.48 -7.97
N GLY A 65 3.71 12.79 -8.24
CA GLY A 65 3.30 13.79 -7.25
C GLY A 65 1.87 13.57 -6.77
N SER A 66 0.94 13.26 -7.67
CA SER A 66 -0.46 12.96 -7.31
C SER A 66 -0.59 11.73 -6.40
N LYS A 67 0.23 10.69 -6.63
CA LYS A 67 0.24 9.49 -5.77
C LYS A 67 0.75 9.81 -4.37
N ALA A 68 1.86 10.54 -4.26
CA ALA A 68 2.42 10.95 -2.98
C ALA A 68 1.45 11.88 -2.22
N PHE A 69 0.86 12.84 -2.92
CA PHE A 69 -0.14 13.75 -2.37
C PHE A 69 -1.35 13.01 -1.80
N LYS A 70 -1.94 12.08 -2.56
CA LYS A 70 -3.06 11.25 -2.08
C LYS A 70 -2.70 10.42 -0.85
N ALA A 71 -1.45 9.94 -0.76
CA ALA A 71 -0.97 9.23 0.42
C ALA A 71 -0.90 10.17 1.65
N ASN A 72 -0.40 11.40 1.48
CA ASN A 72 -0.35 12.40 2.54
C ASN A 72 -1.74 12.87 2.98
N VAL A 73 -2.68 13.07 2.05
CA VAL A 73 -4.09 13.37 2.40
C VAL A 73 -4.68 12.23 3.23
N ASN A 74 -4.44 10.97 2.86
CA ASN A 74 -4.90 9.82 3.64
C ASN A 74 -4.25 9.74 5.04
N LEU A 75 -3.00 10.20 5.18
CA LEU A 75 -2.35 10.31 6.49
C LEU A 75 -3.00 11.41 7.33
N CYS A 76 -3.22 12.60 6.77
CA CYS A 76 -3.89 13.70 7.47
C CYS A 76 -5.30 13.30 7.93
N ARG A 77 -6.06 12.60 7.08
CA ARG A 77 -7.35 12.01 7.48
C ARG A 77 -7.23 11.11 8.70
N ARG A 78 -6.19 10.28 8.79
CA ARG A 78 -5.97 9.40 9.96
C ARG A 78 -5.62 10.17 11.23
N LEU A 79 -4.99 11.31 11.08
CA LEU A 79 -4.65 12.22 12.18
C LEU A 79 -5.80 13.18 12.51
N GLY A 80 -6.90 13.17 11.74
CA GLY A 80 -7.99 14.11 11.88
C GLY A 80 -7.65 15.55 11.49
N ILE A 81 -6.68 15.72 10.60
CA ILE A 81 -6.21 17.01 10.08
C ILE A 81 -6.80 17.24 8.69
N GLY A 82 -7.34 18.43 8.47
CA GLY A 82 -7.82 18.89 7.17
C GLY A 82 -6.68 19.20 6.20
N VAL A 83 -6.95 19.12 4.91
CA VAL A 83 -5.96 19.42 3.88
C VAL A 83 -6.54 20.38 2.86
N LEU A 84 -5.82 21.47 2.63
CA LEU A 84 -6.03 22.41 1.55
C LEU A 84 -4.93 22.24 0.50
N SER A 85 -5.29 22.29 -0.77
CA SER A 85 -4.34 22.43 -1.87
C SER A 85 -4.49 23.77 -2.55
N VAL A 86 -3.35 24.39 -2.91
CA VAL A 86 -3.34 25.69 -3.60
C VAL A 86 -2.80 25.49 -5.01
N THR A 87 -3.61 25.80 -6.01
CA THR A 87 -3.20 25.71 -7.41
C THR A 87 -2.24 26.85 -7.77
N PRO A 88 -1.46 26.75 -8.86
CA PRO A 88 -0.60 27.86 -9.32
C PRO A 88 -1.34 29.16 -9.63
N ARG A 89 -2.66 29.11 -9.83
CA ARG A 89 -3.53 30.28 -10.04
C ARG A 89 -4.07 30.87 -8.74
N GLY A 90 -3.62 30.38 -7.58
CA GLY A 90 -4.08 30.83 -6.26
C GLY A 90 -5.42 30.25 -5.82
N GLN A 91 -6.02 29.33 -6.59
CA GLN A 91 -7.26 28.67 -6.17
C GLN A 91 -6.99 27.68 -5.04
N VAL A 92 -7.77 27.76 -3.97
CA VAL A 92 -7.73 26.84 -2.83
C VAL A 92 -8.79 25.75 -3.01
N VAL A 93 -8.40 24.49 -2.83
CA VAL A 93 -9.27 23.31 -2.89
C VAL A 93 -9.20 22.58 -1.56
N VAL A 94 -10.37 22.19 -1.02
CA VAL A 94 -10.45 21.36 0.18
C VAL A 94 -10.34 19.89 -0.25
N GLU A 95 -9.24 19.24 0.13
CA GLU A 95 -8.95 17.85 -0.21
C GLU A 95 -9.46 16.89 0.86
N ALA A 96 -9.51 17.35 2.11
CA ALA A 96 -10.09 16.68 3.26
C ALA A 96 -10.46 17.71 4.33
N ASP A 97 -11.57 17.50 5.01
CA ASP A 97 -11.89 18.23 6.25
C ASP A 97 -11.30 17.50 7.47
N PRO A 98 -10.97 18.24 8.55
CA PRO A 98 -10.56 17.66 9.81
C PRO A 98 -11.73 16.89 10.44
N GLY A 99 -11.42 15.92 11.30
CA GLY A 99 -12.43 15.13 11.97
C GLY A 99 -11.97 13.73 12.38
N PRO A 100 -12.79 13.00 13.14
CA PRO A 100 -12.41 11.70 13.69
C PRO A 100 -12.17 10.66 12.58
N TYR A 101 -11.19 9.78 12.80
CA TYR A 101 -10.90 8.66 11.92
C TYR A 101 -11.07 7.33 12.61
N THR A 102 -11.90 6.47 12.01
CA THR A 102 -12.01 5.06 12.39
C THR A 102 -11.31 4.19 11.33
N PRO A 103 -10.25 3.43 11.69
CA PRO A 103 -9.65 2.47 10.77
C PRO A 103 -10.70 1.49 10.24
N ARG A 104 -10.69 1.27 8.92
CA ARG A 104 -11.52 0.25 8.26
C ARG A 104 -10.64 -0.86 7.70
N PRO A 105 -10.36 -1.92 8.49
CA PRO A 105 -9.64 -3.08 8.00
C PRO A 105 -10.34 -3.65 6.77
N THR A 106 -9.56 -4.17 5.81
CA THR A 106 -10.12 -4.83 4.63
C THR A 106 -10.18 -6.34 4.89
N PRO A 107 -11.36 -6.96 5.09
CA PRO A 107 -11.46 -8.38 5.45
C PRO A 107 -10.78 -9.28 4.42
N LYS A 108 -10.93 -8.95 3.13
CA LYS A 108 -10.26 -9.66 2.03
C LYS A 108 -8.73 -9.64 2.15
N LYS A 109 -8.11 -8.49 2.44
CA LYS A 109 -6.65 -8.41 2.61
C LYS A 109 -6.19 -9.18 3.84
N ARG A 110 -6.94 -9.08 4.95
CA ARG A 110 -6.66 -9.84 6.17
C ARG A 110 -6.71 -11.35 5.90
N ALA A 111 -7.76 -11.83 5.25
CA ALA A 111 -7.91 -13.24 4.91
C ALA A 111 -6.78 -13.75 4.00
N LEU A 112 -6.36 -12.95 3.01
CA LEU A 112 -5.22 -13.29 2.15
C LEU A 112 -3.91 -13.43 2.93
N LEU A 113 -3.64 -12.52 3.86
CA LEU A 113 -2.44 -12.59 4.72
C LEU A 113 -2.48 -13.82 5.63
N LEU A 114 -3.64 -14.12 6.24
CA LEU A 114 -3.82 -15.30 7.08
C LEU A 114 -3.65 -16.60 6.28
N ARG A 115 -4.14 -16.64 5.04
CA ARG A 115 -3.98 -17.80 4.15
C ARG A 115 -2.52 -18.01 3.77
N GLU A 116 -1.81 -16.94 3.42
CA GLU A 116 -0.38 -17.00 3.11
C GLU A 116 0.41 -17.48 4.33
N PHE A 117 0.15 -16.91 5.52
CA PHE A 117 0.81 -17.31 6.75
C PHE A 117 0.58 -18.79 7.07
N SER A 118 -0.66 -19.25 7.00
CA SER A 118 -1.02 -20.64 7.35
C SER A 118 -0.44 -21.68 6.39
N ARG A 119 -0.20 -21.31 5.12
CA ARG A 119 0.37 -22.22 4.12
C ARG A 119 1.90 -22.18 4.07
N ARG A 120 2.52 -21.10 4.55
CA ARG A 120 3.97 -20.95 4.51
C ARG A 120 4.61 -21.93 5.49
N ARG A 121 5.53 -22.75 4.99
CA ARG A 121 6.25 -23.73 5.80
C ARG A 121 7.51 -23.09 6.39
N GLY A 122 7.63 -23.13 7.71
CA GLY A 122 8.72 -22.51 8.46
C GLY A 122 8.75 -20.99 8.32
N ASP A 123 9.87 -20.38 8.70
CA ASP A 123 10.17 -18.97 8.46
C ASP A 123 11.38 -18.84 7.51
N PRO A 124 11.16 -19.03 6.18
CA PRO A 124 12.25 -19.14 5.22
C PRO A 124 12.91 -17.79 4.88
N ASN A 125 12.38 -16.67 5.36
CA ASN A 125 12.84 -15.33 4.99
C ASN A 125 13.54 -14.67 6.17
N LEU A 126 14.81 -14.32 6.01
CA LEU A 126 15.50 -13.42 6.94
C LEU A 126 15.15 -11.96 6.59
N GLY A 127 14.62 -11.24 7.58
CA GLY A 127 14.28 -9.82 7.44
C GLY A 127 15.51 -8.98 7.05
N GLY A 128 15.29 -7.92 6.26
CA GLY A 128 16.36 -7.00 5.85
C GLY A 128 17.25 -7.48 4.70
N THR A 129 17.01 -8.67 4.15
CA THR A 129 17.75 -9.15 2.96
C THR A 129 17.14 -8.61 1.66
N ARG A 130 17.98 -8.34 0.65
CA ARG A 130 17.56 -7.94 -0.71
C ARG A 130 17.25 -9.14 -1.62
N GLY A 131 17.14 -10.33 -1.03
CA GLY A 131 16.90 -11.58 -1.74
C GLY A 131 15.45 -11.75 -2.16
N SER A 132 15.22 -12.80 -2.96
CA SER A 132 13.86 -13.15 -3.39
C SER A 132 13.07 -13.73 -2.22
N ILE A 133 11.89 -13.18 -1.94
CA ILE A 133 11.03 -13.62 -0.84
C ILE A 133 10.45 -15.00 -1.15
N GLU A 134 10.62 -15.93 -0.23
CA GLU A 134 9.99 -17.23 -0.25
C GLU A 134 8.55 -17.13 0.26
N THR A 135 7.59 -17.41 -0.62
CA THR A 135 6.14 -17.39 -0.32
C THR A 135 5.61 -18.81 -0.30
N ALA A 136 4.44 -19.03 0.30
CA ALA A 136 3.78 -20.35 0.25
C ALA A 136 3.55 -20.79 -1.21
N TYR A 137 3.18 -19.85 -2.08
CA TYR A 137 3.04 -20.11 -3.52
C TYR A 137 4.35 -20.59 -4.17
N ARG A 138 5.49 -19.99 -3.80
CA ARG A 138 6.79 -20.39 -4.35
C ARG A 138 7.25 -21.74 -3.80
N GLN A 139 6.99 -22.02 -2.53
CA GLN A 139 7.21 -23.34 -1.93
C GLN A 139 6.41 -24.42 -2.66
N ASP A 140 5.12 -24.17 -2.90
CA ASP A 140 4.25 -25.08 -3.66
C ASP A 140 4.74 -25.28 -5.11
N ALA A 141 5.20 -24.20 -5.77
CA ALA A 141 5.78 -24.29 -7.11
C ALA A 141 7.06 -25.12 -7.12
N ARG A 142 7.92 -25.01 -6.09
CA ARG A 142 9.13 -25.82 -5.95
C ARG A 142 8.80 -27.29 -5.75
N ASP A 143 7.78 -27.61 -4.95
CA ASP A 143 7.36 -29.01 -4.76
C ASP A 143 6.86 -29.62 -6.08
N CYS A 144 6.05 -28.87 -6.84
CA CYS A 144 5.60 -29.29 -8.18
C CYS A 144 6.80 -29.49 -9.12
N ALA A 145 7.74 -28.55 -9.11
CA ALA A 145 8.91 -28.59 -9.98
C ALA A 145 9.82 -29.79 -9.63
N ARG A 146 10.07 -30.06 -8.34
CA ARG A 146 10.84 -31.22 -7.88
C ARG A 146 10.19 -32.53 -8.30
N TYR A 147 8.88 -32.66 -8.15
CA TYR A 147 8.15 -33.85 -8.59
C TYR A 147 8.31 -34.11 -10.09
N LEU A 148 8.16 -33.07 -10.93
CA LEU A 148 8.35 -33.20 -12.39
C LEU A 148 9.80 -33.48 -12.78
N HIS A 149 10.77 -32.98 -12.01
CA HIS A 149 12.18 -33.30 -12.22
C HIS A 149 12.45 -34.80 -12.04
N GLU A 150 11.86 -35.40 -10.99
CA GLU A 150 12.06 -36.81 -10.64
C GLU A 150 11.25 -37.76 -11.50
N GLN A 151 10.00 -37.41 -11.83
CA GLN A 151 9.04 -38.30 -12.50
C GLN A 151 8.88 -38.01 -14.00
N GLY A 152 9.38 -36.87 -14.49
CA GLY A 152 9.14 -36.38 -15.84
C GLY A 152 7.73 -35.82 -16.03
N ALA A 153 7.31 -35.73 -17.29
CA ALA A 153 6.03 -35.13 -17.67
C ALA A 153 4.83 -35.86 -17.04
N ALA A 154 3.99 -35.14 -16.31
CA ALA A 154 2.88 -35.72 -15.54
C ALA A 154 1.59 -34.89 -15.65
N ARG A 155 0.44 -35.54 -15.40
CA ARG A 155 -0.84 -34.83 -15.34
C ARG A 155 -0.91 -33.96 -14.10
N GLY A 156 -1.49 -32.77 -14.21
CA GLY A 156 -1.57 -31.83 -13.08
C GLY A 156 -2.25 -32.39 -11.83
N ARG A 157 -3.24 -33.27 -11.99
CA ARG A 157 -3.91 -33.98 -10.88
C ARG A 157 -3.00 -34.98 -10.17
N ASP A 158 -2.08 -35.61 -10.91
CA ASP A 158 -1.17 -36.62 -10.37
C ASP A 158 -0.06 -35.91 -9.58
N VAL A 159 0.45 -34.78 -10.08
CA VAL A 159 1.33 -33.86 -9.34
C VAL A 159 0.68 -33.38 -8.04
N ALA A 160 -0.58 -32.93 -8.10
CA ALA A 160 -1.31 -32.48 -6.92
C ALA A 160 -1.45 -33.58 -5.85
N LYS A 161 -1.78 -34.80 -6.28
CA LYS A 161 -1.93 -35.96 -5.39
C LYS A 161 -0.60 -36.34 -4.73
N ALA A 162 0.51 -36.31 -5.49
CA ALA A 162 1.81 -36.72 -4.98
C ALA A 162 2.46 -35.67 -4.06
N THR A 163 2.29 -34.39 -4.35
CA THR A 163 2.91 -33.28 -3.59
C THR A 163 2.05 -32.76 -2.45
N GLY A 164 0.75 -33.09 -2.43
CA GLY A 164 -0.23 -32.47 -1.53
C GLY A 164 -0.61 -31.03 -1.93
N VAL A 165 -0.04 -30.49 -3.01
CA VAL A 165 -0.32 -29.14 -3.49
C VAL A 165 -1.66 -29.15 -4.24
N VAL A 166 -2.74 -28.81 -3.52
CA VAL A 166 -4.13 -28.84 -4.04
C VAL A 166 -4.29 -28.08 -5.37
N ASN A 167 -3.55 -26.99 -5.56
CA ASN A 167 -3.62 -26.13 -6.74
C ASN A 167 -2.47 -26.35 -7.74
N ALA A 168 -1.79 -27.51 -7.74
CA ALA A 168 -0.63 -27.79 -8.60
C ALA A 168 -0.91 -27.51 -10.09
N THR A 169 -2.04 -27.98 -10.62
CA THR A 169 -2.44 -27.72 -12.01
C THR A 169 -2.49 -26.22 -12.34
N ARG A 170 -3.03 -25.40 -11.44
CA ARG A 170 -3.12 -23.95 -11.63
C ARG A 170 -1.74 -23.31 -11.56
N ILE A 171 -0.89 -23.72 -10.62
CA ILE A 171 0.47 -23.22 -10.48
C ILE A 171 1.26 -23.44 -11.77
N MET A 172 1.20 -24.66 -12.32
CA MET A 172 1.90 -25.01 -13.54
C MET A 172 1.31 -24.37 -14.79
N ALA A 173 -0.02 -24.15 -14.82
CA ALA A 173 -0.69 -23.46 -15.92
C ALA A 173 -0.40 -21.95 -15.95
N ASP A 174 -0.47 -21.27 -14.80
CA ASP A 174 -0.22 -19.83 -14.71
C ASP A 174 1.28 -19.51 -14.89
N ASN A 175 2.16 -20.46 -14.53
CA ASN A 175 3.60 -20.45 -14.81
C ASN A 175 4.31 -19.12 -14.50
N TYR A 176 3.98 -18.49 -13.36
CA TYR A 176 4.52 -17.18 -12.97
C TYR A 176 6.05 -17.08 -12.98
N PHE A 177 6.75 -18.21 -12.79
CA PHE A 177 8.21 -18.26 -12.74
C PHE A 177 8.86 -18.78 -14.04
N GLY A 178 8.05 -19.16 -15.04
CA GLY A 178 8.55 -19.76 -16.27
C GLY A 178 9.09 -21.19 -16.12
N TRP A 179 8.92 -21.84 -14.96
CA TRP A 179 9.49 -23.16 -14.67
C TRP A 179 8.81 -24.33 -15.37
N PHE A 180 7.57 -24.15 -15.80
CA PHE A 180 6.74 -25.22 -16.34
C PHE A 180 6.47 -25.02 -17.82
N GLN A 181 6.18 -26.12 -18.51
CA GLN A 181 5.66 -26.11 -19.87
C GLN A 181 4.56 -27.14 -20.01
N ARG A 182 3.54 -26.83 -20.82
CA ARG A 182 2.44 -27.75 -21.10
C ARG A 182 2.82 -28.60 -22.32
N VAL A 183 3.07 -29.89 -22.10
CA VAL A 183 3.48 -30.83 -23.16
C VAL A 183 2.25 -31.30 -23.96
N SER A 184 1.12 -31.49 -23.28
CA SER A 184 -0.16 -31.78 -23.92
C SER A 184 -1.32 -31.42 -22.99
N THR A 185 -2.55 -31.77 -23.35
CA THR A 185 -3.72 -31.37 -22.56
C THR A 185 -3.66 -31.91 -21.13
N GLY A 186 -3.47 -31.00 -20.16
CA GLY A 186 -3.40 -31.33 -18.73
C GLY A 186 -2.11 -31.99 -18.28
N ILE A 187 -1.11 -32.15 -19.17
CA ILE A 187 0.21 -32.73 -18.88
C ILE A 187 1.26 -31.64 -18.93
N TYR A 188 2.07 -31.58 -17.88
CA TYR A 188 3.09 -30.56 -17.67
C TYR A 188 4.44 -31.23 -17.45
N ASP A 189 5.50 -30.54 -17.86
CA ASP A 189 6.90 -30.89 -17.60
C ASP A 189 7.66 -29.61 -17.23
N LEU A 190 8.92 -29.75 -16.82
CA LEU A 190 9.82 -28.61 -16.61
C LEU A 190 10.28 -28.02 -17.93
N SER A 191 10.30 -26.70 -18.00
CA SER A 191 11.05 -25.96 -19.01
C SER A 191 12.56 -25.98 -18.69
N ASP A 192 13.40 -25.56 -19.62
CA ASP A 192 14.84 -25.42 -19.36
C ASP A 192 15.14 -24.45 -18.20
N VAL A 193 14.34 -23.39 -18.08
CA VAL A 193 14.39 -22.44 -16.96
C VAL A 193 14.08 -23.15 -15.64
N GLY A 194 13.05 -23.99 -15.62
CA GLY A 194 12.67 -24.76 -14.44
C GLY A 194 13.73 -25.79 -14.03
N ARG A 195 14.30 -26.50 -15.00
CA ARG A 195 15.40 -27.47 -14.77
C ARG A 195 16.63 -26.76 -14.17
N THR A 196 17.00 -25.62 -14.72
CA THR A 196 18.13 -24.82 -14.22
C THR A 196 17.84 -24.26 -12.82
N ALA A 197 16.63 -23.77 -12.58
CA ALA A 197 16.26 -23.21 -11.29
C ALA A 197 16.35 -24.24 -10.16
N LEU A 198 16.03 -25.51 -10.40
CA LEU A 198 16.12 -26.57 -9.40
C LEU A 198 17.55 -27.00 -9.05
N VAL A 199 18.53 -26.82 -9.96
CA VAL A 199 19.94 -27.13 -9.69
C VAL A 199 20.58 -26.06 -8.78
N GLY A 200 20.02 -24.85 -8.74
CA GLY A 200 20.49 -23.74 -7.91
C GLY A 200 19.69 -23.49 -6.62
N LEU A 201 18.83 -24.42 -6.22
CA LEU A 201 17.95 -24.35 -5.04
C LEU A 201 18.37 -25.31 -3.94
#